data_AF-E8KBF5-F1
#
_entry.id   AF-E8KBF5-F1
#
_cell.length_a   1.000
_cell.length_b   1.000
_cell.length_c   1.000
_cell.angle_alpha   90.00
_cell.angle_beta   90.00
_cell.angle_gamma   90.00
#
_symmetry.space_group_name_H-M   'P 1'
#
loop_
_entity.id
_entity.type
_entity.pdbx_description
1 polymer ?
#
loop_
_entity_poly.entity_id
_entity_poly.type
_entity_poly.pdbx_seq_one_letter_code
_entity_poly.pdbx_strand_id
1 'polypeptide(L)'
;MNKKKKFSIFSFLICVLTTIFVFSLNKTFAETPGVSVTGKFVDTIKNVKVSNNEGGNLDWELGQWATFRINADYDLAGKNVKAGDTTEITVPDALIITSDSFDIRDINTNQVIAHATVDKDNKKLSLTYTDYVENHSDTNGKFYFYARIDFKKHPQKGEVPVEITVNGKTTIGGKVDFKGVGDGNPNELKKTSWVHSDNPRIITYGISINQKKQNIKEVTIEDHLKFTNASYVKDSFRVTKGEMSFVDGEWQFNNTSDVTNEHPVTVSADGQSFSVSLGDVAETDQYRITYDVQLNYSPVDGEVLRNEATLKGKGIVIKDAVNAAAVQIAGGSGVGYVFTINIHKVDDANQPLAGAKFKIVRQANNQVIGEYVTDANGNITVNALLKDKYILTELQAPAGYTITAADTVVNAEDFSGTNRSVTKTIVNPKEQTTTTTTTTTTTTTTTTTTTTTEAPTTTTTTTEAPTTTTTTTEAPATTTTTTTKAPTTTTTTTEAPATTTTTTTEAPATTTTTTTEAPTTTTTTTETPTTTTTTTEAPTTTTTTTEAPTTTTITTEVTTPPSSTENTTTDDKPGLPDTGEGKGTLVTIIGFVILIASIVLLVILHKSKKD
;
A
#
# COMPACT_ATOMS: atom_id res chain seq x y z
N MET A 1 59.16 -10.28 40.17
CA MET A 1 57.77 -9.98 40.62
C MET A 1 57.16 -11.24 41.24
N ASN A 2 56.62 -11.14 42.46
CA ASN A 2 56.41 -12.30 43.34
C ASN A 2 55.24 -13.22 42.90
N LYS A 3 55.35 -14.56 43.05
CA LYS A 3 54.37 -15.54 42.52
C LYS A 3 52.93 -15.30 43.01
N LYS A 4 52.74 -14.80 44.25
CA LYS A 4 51.41 -14.41 44.78
C LYS A 4 50.75 -13.26 44.00
N LYS A 5 51.49 -12.27 43.49
CA LYS A 5 50.93 -11.18 42.66
C LYS A 5 50.44 -11.70 41.31
N LYS A 6 51.15 -12.65 40.68
CA LYS A 6 50.69 -13.27 39.42
C LYS A 6 49.37 -14.03 39.61
N PHE A 7 49.21 -14.76 40.72
CA PHE A 7 47.98 -15.51 41.01
C PHE A 7 46.78 -14.59 41.27
N SER A 8 46.98 -13.49 42.00
CA SER A 8 45.95 -12.46 42.24
C SER A 8 45.50 -11.77 40.95
N ILE A 9 46.44 -11.40 40.06
CA ILE A 9 46.12 -10.79 38.75
C ILE A 9 45.34 -11.78 37.86
N PHE A 10 45.73 -13.06 37.83
CA PHE A 10 45.05 -14.07 37.03
C PHE A 10 43.63 -14.36 37.54
N SER A 11 43.44 -14.41 38.87
CA SER A 11 42.11 -14.57 39.47
C SER A 11 41.21 -13.35 39.21
N PHE A 12 41.77 -12.13 39.25
CA PHE A 12 41.03 -10.91 38.94
C PHE A 12 40.62 -10.87 37.46
N LEU A 13 41.52 -11.25 36.54
CA LEU A 13 41.23 -11.30 35.11
C LEU A 13 40.15 -12.35 34.78
N ILE A 14 40.15 -13.50 35.47
CA ILE A 14 39.08 -14.51 35.34
C ILE A 14 37.75 -13.97 35.88
N CYS A 15 37.72 -13.27 37.02
CA CYS A 15 36.50 -12.63 37.50
C CYS A 15 35.97 -11.54 36.55
N VAL A 16 36.86 -10.75 35.93
CA VAL A 16 36.46 -9.75 34.92
C VAL A 16 35.94 -10.42 33.64
N LEU A 17 36.58 -11.49 33.17
CA LEU A 17 36.09 -12.26 32.01
C LEU A 17 34.75 -12.94 32.29
N THR A 18 34.52 -13.49 33.49
CA THR A 18 33.22 -14.09 33.82
C THR A 18 32.14 -13.04 34.04
N THR A 19 32.41 -11.87 34.61
CA THR A 19 31.42 -10.79 34.65
C THR A 19 31.12 -10.24 33.25
N ILE A 20 32.11 -10.07 32.38
CA ILE A 20 31.87 -9.69 30.97
C ILE A 20 31.03 -10.76 30.25
N PHE A 21 31.28 -12.05 30.48
CA PHE A 21 30.50 -13.13 29.87
C PHE A 21 29.05 -13.18 30.41
N VAL A 22 28.85 -12.94 31.71
CA VAL A 22 27.51 -12.84 32.32
C VAL A 22 26.77 -11.59 31.84
N PHE A 23 27.43 -10.44 31.67
CA PHE A 23 26.83 -9.25 31.03
C PHE A 23 26.62 -9.42 29.52
N SER A 24 27.37 -10.30 28.84
CA SER A 24 27.16 -10.63 27.42
C SER A 24 25.94 -11.55 27.22
N LEU A 25 25.68 -12.46 28.17
CA LEU A 25 24.48 -13.30 28.20
C LEU A 25 23.25 -12.54 28.75
N ASN A 26 23.48 -11.57 29.64
CA ASN A 26 22.46 -10.61 30.10
C ASN A 26 22.47 -9.31 29.27
N LYS A 27 22.69 -9.42 27.95
CA LYS A 27 21.95 -8.54 27.04
C LYS A 27 20.48 -8.92 27.19
N THR A 28 19.82 -8.33 28.19
CA THR A 28 18.44 -7.89 28.02
C THR A 28 18.46 -7.09 26.73
N PHE A 29 17.98 -7.70 25.65
CA PHE A 29 17.48 -6.91 24.54
C PHE A 29 16.56 -5.89 25.19
N ALA A 30 16.82 -4.60 24.94
CA ALA A 30 15.73 -3.66 25.07
C ALA A 30 14.66 -4.25 24.16
N GLU A 31 13.56 -4.71 24.74
CA GLU A 31 12.37 -5.02 23.98
C GLU A 31 12.02 -3.69 23.30
N THR A 32 12.43 -3.54 22.03
CA THR A 32 11.75 -2.64 21.10
C THR A 32 10.28 -2.91 21.35
N PRO A 33 9.53 -1.92 21.88
CA PRO A 33 8.27 -2.17 22.55
C PRO A 33 7.44 -3.00 21.61
N GLY A 34 7.28 -4.28 21.97
CA GLY A 34 6.69 -5.24 21.07
C GLY A 34 5.31 -4.68 20.78
N VAL A 35 5.04 -4.37 19.51
CA VAL A 35 3.67 -4.10 19.09
C VAL A 35 2.97 -5.41 19.36
N SER A 36 2.31 -5.48 20.51
CA SER A 36 1.59 -6.66 20.93
C SER A 36 0.52 -6.85 19.88
N VAL A 37 0.68 -7.89 19.06
CA VAL A 37 -0.31 -8.24 18.05
C VAL A 37 -1.50 -8.78 18.84
N THR A 38 -2.40 -7.87 19.21
CA THR A 38 -3.55 -8.13 20.07
C THR A 38 -4.70 -8.81 19.34
N GLY A 39 -4.67 -8.82 18.00
CA GLY A 39 -5.61 -9.55 17.17
C GLY A 39 -5.14 -10.94 16.75
N LYS A 40 -6.05 -11.70 16.16
CA LYS A 40 -5.81 -13.07 15.64
C LYS A 40 -5.23 -13.03 14.23
N PHE A 41 -4.64 -14.14 13.80
CA PHE A 41 -4.39 -14.39 12.39
C PHE A 41 -5.69 -14.69 11.65
N VAL A 42 -5.86 -14.08 10.48
CA VAL A 42 -7.03 -14.27 9.59
C VAL A 42 -6.54 -14.61 8.19
N ASP A 43 -7.03 -15.70 7.61
CA ASP A 43 -6.75 -16.10 6.22
C ASP A 43 -7.60 -15.26 5.26
N THR A 44 -7.03 -14.18 4.72
CA THR A 44 -7.75 -13.18 3.91
C THR A 44 -7.47 -13.25 2.41
N ILE A 45 -6.36 -13.86 2.00
CA ILE A 45 -5.86 -13.88 0.62
C ILE A 45 -6.61 -14.93 -0.20
N LYS A 46 -6.97 -14.59 -1.45
CA LYS A 46 -7.64 -15.50 -2.40
C LYS A 46 -6.75 -15.89 -3.56
N ASN A 47 -6.31 -14.88 -4.32
CA ASN A 47 -5.50 -15.07 -5.52
C ASN A 47 -4.15 -14.42 -5.28
N VAL A 48 -3.07 -15.09 -5.69
CA VAL A 48 -1.72 -14.51 -5.73
C VAL A 48 -1.15 -14.74 -7.12
N LYS A 49 -0.54 -13.71 -7.73
CA LYS A 49 0.09 -13.82 -9.05
C LYS A 49 1.30 -12.91 -9.21
N VAL A 50 2.31 -13.39 -9.92
CA VAL A 50 3.40 -12.55 -10.44
C VAL A 50 2.95 -11.73 -11.67
N SER A 51 3.56 -10.58 -11.84
CA SER A 51 3.46 -9.74 -13.05
C SER A 51 4.76 -8.96 -13.26
N ASN A 52 4.95 -8.37 -14.45
CA ASN A 52 6.05 -7.43 -14.66
C ASN A 52 5.89 -6.15 -13.80
N ASN A 53 6.86 -5.25 -13.90
CA ASN A 53 6.89 -4.01 -13.13
C ASN A 53 5.74 -3.05 -13.46
N GLU A 54 5.07 -3.24 -14.58
CA GLU A 54 3.94 -2.48 -15.11
C GLU A 54 2.57 -3.14 -14.82
N GLY A 55 2.55 -4.29 -14.13
CA GLY A 55 1.33 -5.04 -13.82
C GLY A 55 0.84 -5.99 -14.92
N GLY A 56 1.57 -6.07 -16.05
CA GLY A 56 1.30 -6.95 -17.19
C GLY A 56 2.03 -8.30 -17.13
N ASN A 57 2.02 -9.03 -18.25
CA ASN A 57 2.63 -10.35 -18.33
C ASN A 57 4.15 -10.30 -18.07
N LEU A 58 4.67 -11.35 -17.41
CA LEU A 58 6.09 -11.58 -17.19
C LEU A 58 6.52 -12.80 -18.00
N ASP A 59 6.94 -12.56 -19.24
CA ASP A 59 7.23 -13.56 -20.28
C ASP A 59 8.68 -13.51 -20.77
N TRP A 60 9.58 -12.93 -19.95
CA TRP A 60 10.99 -12.74 -20.25
C TRP A 60 11.87 -13.08 -19.05
N GLU A 61 13.08 -13.59 -19.32
CA GLU A 61 14.02 -13.96 -18.26
C GLU A 61 14.54 -12.71 -17.50
N LEU A 62 14.37 -12.71 -16.18
CA LEU A 62 14.85 -11.69 -15.27
C LEU A 62 16.39 -11.69 -15.19
N GLY A 63 16.98 -10.49 -15.17
CA GLY A 63 18.38 -10.29 -14.78
C GLY A 63 18.55 -10.19 -13.25
N GLN A 64 19.78 -10.27 -12.76
CA GLN A 64 20.13 -10.26 -11.32
C GLN A 64 19.58 -9.06 -10.51
N TRP A 65 19.27 -7.93 -11.15
CA TRP A 65 18.68 -6.74 -10.52
C TRP A 65 17.25 -6.46 -10.99
N ALA A 66 16.69 -7.31 -11.85
CA ALA A 66 15.33 -7.13 -12.34
C ALA A 66 14.33 -7.49 -11.23
N THR A 67 13.41 -6.56 -11.01
CA THR A 67 12.27 -6.67 -10.10
C THR A 67 11.02 -7.11 -10.86
N PHE A 68 10.04 -7.59 -10.12
CA PHE A 68 8.71 -7.93 -10.58
C PHE A 68 7.70 -7.67 -9.46
N ARG A 69 6.40 -7.60 -9.76
CA ARG A 69 5.36 -7.46 -8.73
C ARG A 69 4.82 -8.83 -8.31
N ILE A 70 4.58 -8.98 -7.02
CA ILE A 70 3.67 -9.98 -6.45
C ILE A 70 2.36 -9.25 -6.17
N ASN A 71 1.28 -9.71 -6.78
CA ASN A 71 -0.07 -9.13 -6.67
C ASN A 71 -0.95 -10.11 -5.90
N ALA A 72 -1.81 -9.60 -5.01
CA ALA A 72 -2.74 -10.42 -4.25
C ALA A 72 -4.14 -9.78 -4.17
N ASP A 73 -5.17 -10.62 -4.28
CA ASP A 73 -6.56 -10.27 -3.98
C ASP A 73 -6.87 -10.69 -2.54
N TYR A 74 -7.52 -9.82 -1.75
CA TYR A 74 -7.97 -10.13 -0.38
C TYR A 74 -9.48 -9.94 -0.22
N ASP A 75 -10.07 -10.69 0.70
CA ASP A 75 -11.48 -10.62 1.07
C ASP A 75 -11.65 -10.91 2.56
N LEU A 76 -12.35 -10.01 3.26
CA LEU A 76 -12.64 -10.08 4.70
C LEU A 76 -14.07 -10.57 4.99
N ALA A 77 -14.92 -10.72 3.96
CA ALA A 77 -16.32 -11.10 4.10
C ALA A 77 -16.48 -12.44 4.85
N GLY A 78 -17.35 -12.46 5.85
CA GLY A 78 -17.63 -13.64 6.67
C GLY A 78 -16.53 -14.05 7.67
N LYS A 79 -15.39 -13.35 7.72
CA LYS A 79 -14.23 -13.75 8.55
C LYS A 79 -14.21 -13.15 9.97
N ASN A 80 -15.20 -12.30 10.27
CA ASN A 80 -15.34 -11.57 11.54
C ASN A 80 -14.01 -10.93 11.98
N VAL A 81 -13.42 -10.14 11.09
CA VAL A 81 -12.16 -9.42 11.33
C VAL A 81 -12.40 -8.27 12.30
N LYS A 82 -11.38 -7.91 13.09
CA LYS A 82 -11.39 -6.83 14.08
C LYS A 82 -10.15 -5.94 13.92
N ALA A 83 -10.17 -4.77 14.53
CA ALA A 83 -9.01 -3.90 14.58
C ALA A 83 -7.84 -4.62 15.28
N GLY A 84 -6.64 -4.58 14.68
CA GLY A 84 -5.45 -5.28 15.16
C GLY A 84 -5.35 -6.76 14.77
N ASP A 85 -6.36 -7.36 14.12
CA ASP A 85 -6.21 -8.66 13.46
C ASP A 85 -5.18 -8.57 12.33
N THR A 86 -4.53 -9.69 12.01
CA THR A 86 -3.44 -9.71 11.03
C THR A 86 -3.56 -10.81 9.98
N THR A 87 -2.95 -10.58 8.82
CA THR A 87 -2.62 -11.61 7.83
C THR A 87 -1.13 -11.53 7.54
N GLU A 88 -0.40 -12.63 7.75
CA GLU A 88 1.02 -12.72 7.42
C GLU A 88 1.24 -13.43 6.10
N ILE A 89 2.16 -12.89 5.30
CA ILE A 89 2.51 -13.35 3.97
C ILE A 89 4.04 -13.43 3.91
N THR A 90 4.60 -14.60 3.62
CA THR A 90 6.05 -14.75 3.39
C THR A 90 6.34 -15.15 1.95
N VAL A 91 7.44 -14.64 1.42
CA VAL A 91 8.01 -15.03 0.12
C VAL A 91 9.06 -16.14 0.34
N PRO A 92 9.37 -16.99 -0.66
CA PRO A 92 10.32 -18.08 -0.48
C PRO A 92 11.75 -17.53 -0.41
N ASP A 93 12.68 -18.30 0.14
CA ASP A 93 14.04 -17.80 0.40
C ASP A 93 14.84 -17.42 -0.87
N ALA A 94 14.39 -17.86 -2.05
CA ALA A 94 14.91 -17.44 -3.33
C ALA A 94 14.55 -15.99 -3.73
N LEU A 95 13.68 -15.30 -2.98
CA LEU A 95 13.25 -13.92 -3.26
C LEU A 95 13.67 -12.94 -2.15
N ILE A 96 13.73 -11.65 -2.49
CA ILE A 96 13.85 -10.50 -1.59
C ILE A 96 12.69 -9.55 -1.88
N ILE A 97 11.99 -9.11 -0.82
CA ILE A 97 11.01 -8.00 -0.92
C ILE A 97 11.80 -6.70 -1.03
N THR A 98 11.58 -5.93 -2.12
CA THR A 98 12.29 -4.66 -2.35
C THR A 98 11.50 -3.46 -1.83
N SER A 99 10.17 -3.52 -1.89
CA SER A 99 9.27 -2.46 -1.41
C SER A 99 9.37 -2.17 0.09
N ASP A 100 9.01 -0.95 0.46
CA ASP A 100 8.77 -0.55 1.84
C ASP A 100 7.31 -0.79 2.25
N SER A 101 7.01 -0.56 3.54
CA SER A 101 5.66 -0.62 4.11
C SER A 101 4.71 0.41 3.48
N PHE A 102 3.43 0.06 3.35
CA PHE A 102 2.42 0.88 2.69
C PHE A 102 1.03 0.71 3.32
N ASP A 103 0.11 1.63 3.03
CA ASP A 103 -1.29 1.50 3.45
C ASP A 103 -2.15 0.89 2.33
N ILE A 104 -3.12 0.06 2.72
CA ILE A 104 -4.24 -0.35 1.88
C ILE A 104 -5.42 0.57 2.20
N ARG A 105 -5.97 1.27 1.21
CA ARG A 105 -7.01 2.30 1.42
C ARG A 105 -8.31 2.00 0.68
N ASP A 106 -9.44 2.42 1.25
CA ASP A 106 -10.74 2.41 0.57
C ASP A 106 -10.74 3.47 -0.54
N ILE A 107 -11.15 3.09 -1.75
CA ILE A 107 -11.08 3.98 -2.93
C ILE A 107 -12.12 5.11 -2.93
N ASN A 108 -13.16 5.02 -2.10
CA ASN A 108 -14.27 5.98 -2.05
C ASN A 108 -14.08 6.99 -0.91
N THR A 109 -13.56 6.54 0.23
CA THR A 109 -13.42 7.33 1.47
C THR A 109 -11.98 7.71 1.80
N ASN A 110 -10.99 7.10 1.14
CA ASN A 110 -9.55 7.22 1.42
C ASN A 110 -9.13 6.80 2.85
N GLN A 111 -10.03 6.15 3.60
CA GLN A 111 -9.73 5.58 4.92
C GLN A 111 -8.79 4.38 4.77
N VAL A 112 -7.91 4.17 5.76
CA VAL A 112 -7.00 3.02 5.77
C VAL A 112 -7.77 1.78 6.21
N ILE A 113 -7.73 0.72 5.39
CA ILE A 113 -8.30 -0.61 5.66
C ILE A 113 -7.29 -1.46 6.44
N ALA A 114 -6.02 -1.39 6.05
CA ALA A 114 -4.93 -2.12 6.70
C ALA A 114 -3.59 -1.41 6.50
N HIS A 115 -2.71 -1.53 7.49
CA HIS A 115 -1.28 -1.19 7.37
C HIS A 115 -0.52 -2.43 6.91
N ALA A 116 0.19 -2.35 5.80
CA ALA A 116 1.00 -3.44 5.25
C ALA A 116 2.47 -3.21 5.61
N THR A 117 2.95 -3.89 6.66
CA THR A 117 4.31 -3.72 7.19
C THR A 117 5.26 -4.72 6.55
N VAL A 118 6.38 -4.25 5.98
CA VAL A 118 7.43 -5.10 5.39
C VAL A 118 8.54 -5.35 6.40
N ASP A 119 8.89 -6.62 6.58
CA ASP A 119 10.09 -7.10 7.25
C ASP A 119 10.98 -7.77 6.19
N LYS A 120 12.01 -7.03 5.73
CA LYS A 120 12.88 -7.46 4.63
C LYS A 120 13.82 -8.60 5.05
N ASP A 121 14.21 -8.66 6.32
CA ASP A 121 15.12 -9.68 6.86
C ASP A 121 14.42 -11.03 6.99
N ASN A 122 13.17 -11.03 7.50
CA ASN A 122 12.34 -12.23 7.61
C ASN A 122 11.50 -12.51 6.34
N LYS A 123 11.70 -11.75 5.26
CA LYS A 123 11.04 -11.94 3.95
C LYS A 123 9.50 -11.96 4.07
N LYS A 124 8.97 -11.10 4.94
CA LYS A 124 7.57 -11.11 5.40
C LYS A 124 6.87 -9.77 5.13
N LEU A 125 5.59 -9.85 4.77
CA LEU A 125 4.63 -8.76 4.75
C LEU A 125 3.51 -9.10 5.75
N SER A 126 3.23 -8.20 6.68
CA SER A 126 2.13 -8.36 7.66
C SER A 126 1.08 -7.28 7.42
N LEU A 127 -0.12 -7.68 7.02
CA LEU A 127 -1.30 -6.80 6.94
C LEU A 127 -1.91 -6.71 8.34
N THR A 128 -2.04 -5.50 8.90
CA THR A 128 -2.72 -5.25 10.18
C THR A 128 -3.98 -4.43 9.94
N TYR A 129 -5.14 -4.98 10.26
CA TYR A 129 -6.44 -4.35 9.97
C TYR A 129 -6.77 -3.23 10.95
N THR A 130 -7.37 -2.15 10.44
CA THR A 130 -7.81 -0.99 11.24
C THR A 130 -9.25 -1.17 11.75
N ASP A 131 -9.77 -0.19 12.49
CA ASP A 131 -11.18 -0.08 12.86
C ASP A 131 -12.15 0.07 11.67
N TYR A 132 -11.63 0.33 10.46
CA TYR A 132 -12.41 0.34 9.22
C TYR A 132 -13.23 -0.95 9.04
N VAL A 133 -12.62 -2.11 9.34
CA VAL A 133 -13.25 -3.44 9.17
C VAL A 133 -14.35 -3.74 10.19
N GLU A 134 -14.45 -2.92 11.24
CA GLU A 134 -15.50 -3.04 12.26
C GLU A 134 -16.72 -2.19 11.91
N ASN A 135 -16.57 -1.22 11.01
CA ASN A 135 -17.60 -0.27 10.58
C ASN A 135 -18.07 -0.50 9.13
N HIS A 136 -17.40 -1.39 8.38
CA HIS A 136 -17.76 -1.78 7.02
C HIS A 136 -17.87 -3.30 6.88
N SER A 137 -18.78 -3.76 6.01
CA SER A 137 -19.00 -5.17 5.67
C SER A 137 -18.67 -5.46 4.20
N ASP A 138 -18.53 -6.75 3.88
CA ASP A 138 -18.10 -7.25 2.56
C ASP A 138 -16.77 -6.62 2.05
N THR A 139 -15.90 -6.20 2.99
CA THR A 139 -14.64 -5.51 2.67
C THR A 139 -13.68 -6.41 1.91
N ASN A 140 -13.28 -5.99 0.71
CA ASN A 140 -12.39 -6.74 -0.18
C ASN A 140 -11.54 -5.79 -1.05
N GLY A 141 -10.48 -6.31 -1.66
CA GLY A 141 -9.60 -5.47 -2.48
C GLY A 141 -8.40 -6.20 -3.04
N LYS A 142 -7.40 -5.41 -3.44
CA LYS A 142 -6.15 -5.87 -4.05
C LYS A 142 -4.96 -5.10 -3.50
N PHE A 143 -3.80 -5.72 -3.48
CA PHE A 143 -2.53 -5.04 -3.26
C PHE A 143 -1.42 -5.68 -4.08
N TYR A 144 -0.31 -4.96 -4.22
CA TYR A 144 0.91 -5.47 -4.83
C TYR A 144 2.13 -4.92 -4.10
N PHE A 145 3.21 -5.68 -4.16
CA PHE A 145 4.54 -5.25 -3.72
C PHE A 145 5.60 -5.79 -4.67
N TYR A 146 6.77 -5.15 -4.68
CA TYR A 146 7.88 -5.54 -5.53
C TYR A 146 8.80 -6.53 -4.83
N ALA A 147 9.26 -7.50 -5.61
CA ALA A 147 10.28 -8.46 -5.23
C ALA A 147 11.33 -8.60 -6.33
N ARG A 148 12.47 -9.17 -5.99
CA ARG A 148 13.50 -9.64 -6.92
C ARG A 148 14.04 -11.00 -6.47
N ILE A 149 14.79 -11.65 -7.35
CA ILE A 149 15.50 -12.88 -6.99
C ILE A 149 16.69 -12.56 -6.08
N ASP A 150 16.82 -13.35 -5.01
CA ASP A 150 17.98 -13.40 -4.14
C ASP A 150 19.11 -14.18 -4.83
N PHE A 151 19.75 -13.55 -5.82
CA PHE A 151 20.76 -14.20 -6.65
C PHE A 151 22.00 -14.68 -5.86
N LYS A 152 22.18 -14.23 -4.61
CA LYS A 152 23.23 -14.74 -3.71
C LYS A 152 22.88 -16.11 -3.16
N LYS A 153 21.58 -16.41 -2.99
CA LYS A 153 21.05 -17.73 -2.60
C LYS A 153 20.63 -18.58 -3.80
N HIS A 154 20.29 -17.96 -4.92
CA HIS A 154 19.84 -18.60 -6.15
C HIS A 154 20.64 -18.08 -7.38
N PRO A 155 21.95 -18.37 -7.49
CA PRO A 155 22.79 -17.83 -8.57
C PRO A 155 22.60 -18.49 -9.94
N GLN A 156 22.13 -19.73 -9.99
CA GLN A 156 21.96 -20.50 -11.23
C GLN A 156 20.85 -19.96 -12.14
N LYS A 157 21.01 -20.16 -13.46
CA LYS A 157 19.94 -19.98 -14.45
C LYS A 157 18.83 -21.02 -14.24
N GLY A 158 17.56 -20.62 -14.34
CA GLY A 158 16.42 -21.54 -14.31
C GLY A 158 15.09 -20.89 -13.94
N GLU A 159 14.04 -21.71 -13.86
CA GLU A 159 12.73 -21.32 -13.35
C GLU A 159 12.77 -21.26 -11.81
N VAL A 160 12.32 -20.13 -11.24
CA VAL A 160 12.16 -19.94 -9.80
C VAL A 160 10.66 -19.95 -9.46
N PRO A 161 10.16 -20.92 -8.67
CA PRO A 161 8.77 -20.93 -8.24
C PRO A 161 8.51 -19.81 -7.23
N VAL A 162 7.38 -19.12 -7.38
CA VAL A 162 6.94 -18.06 -6.45
C VAL A 162 5.88 -18.62 -5.52
N GLU A 163 6.35 -19.39 -4.54
CA GLU A 163 5.54 -19.98 -3.48
C GLU A 163 5.32 -18.97 -2.35
N ILE A 164 4.07 -18.56 -2.15
CA ILE A 164 3.68 -17.53 -1.19
C ILE A 164 2.91 -18.18 -0.05
N THR A 165 3.45 -18.06 1.17
CA THR A 165 2.86 -18.69 2.35
C THR A 165 2.03 -17.66 3.12
N VAL A 166 0.73 -17.92 3.23
CA VAL A 166 -0.24 -17.06 3.92
C VAL A 166 -0.63 -17.75 5.23
N ASN A 167 -0.33 -17.14 6.38
CA ASN A 167 -0.56 -17.71 7.72
C ASN A 167 -0.11 -19.19 7.86
N GLY A 168 1.04 -19.54 7.29
CA GLY A 168 1.59 -20.91 7.31
C GLY A 168 1.07 -21.86 6.21
N LYS A 169 0.12 -21.43 5.36
CA LYS A 169 -0.38 -22.22 4.22
C LYS A 169 0.20 -21.70 2.89
N THR A 170 0.95 -22.55 2.20
CA THR A 170 1.56 -22.21 0.91
C THR A 170 0.55 -22.17 -0.24
N THR A 171 0.68 -21.16 -1.09
CA THR A 171 -0.06 -20.94 -2.33
C THR A 171 0.92 -20.69 -3.46
N ILE A 172 0.63 -21.14 -4.68
CA ILE A 172 1.52 -20.95 -5.84
C ILE A 172 1.13 -19.66 -6.55
N GLY A 173 1.98 -18.63 -6.45
CA GLY A 173 1.82 -17.34 -7.14
C GLY A 173 2.32 -17.33 -8.59
N GLY A 174 2.78 -18.47 -9.09
CA GLY A 174 3.36 -18.64 -10.42
C GLY A 174 4.84 -18.98 -10.36
N LYS A 175 5.57 -18.61 -11.43
CA LYS A 175 7.02 -18.79 -11.57
C LYS A 175 7.64 -17.58 -12.27
N VAL A 176 8.94 -17.39 -12.10
CA VAL A 176 9.73 -16.40 -12.83
C VAL A 176 10.97 -17.05 -13.44
N ASP A 177 11.30 -16.71 -14.68
CA ASP A 177 12.51 -17.20 -15.34
C ASP A 177 13.71 -16.34 -14.95
N PHE A 178 14.84 -16.96 -14.58
CA PHE A 178 16.05 -16.26 -14.20
C PHE A 178 17.21 -16.54 -15.16
N LYS A 179 17.89 -15.49 -15.63
CA LYS A 179 19.08 -15.60 -16.49
C LYS A 179 20.29 -16.23 -15.81
N GLY A 180 20.28 -16.32 -14.48
CA GLY A 180 21.46 -16.64 -13.68
C GLY A 180 22.35 -15.42 -13.46
N VAL A 181 23.32 -15.56 -12.55
CA VAL A 181 24.42 -14.62 -12.37
C VAL A 181 25.39 -14.78 -13.54
N GLY A 182 25.59 -13.71 -14.31
CA GLY A 182 26.56 -13.69 -15.42
C GLY A 182 27.99 -13.45 -14.96
N ASP A 183 28.91 -13.29 -15.90
CA ASP A 183 30.33 -12.94 -15.70
C ASP A 183 30.58 -11.44 -15.38
N GLY A 184 29.50 -10.69 -15.11
CA GLY A 184 29.53 -9.25 -14.86
C GLY A 184 29.53 -8.36 -16.10
N ASN A 185 29.86 -8.89 -17.30
CA ASN A 185 29.94 -8.17 -18.58
C ASN A 185 30.59 -6.77 -18.45
N PRO A 186 31.94 -6.66 -18.37
CA PRO A 186 32.64 -5.38 -18.19
C PRO A 186 32.41 -4.40 -19.35
N ASN A 187 32.23 -3.12 -19.04
CA ASN A 187 31.94 -2.04 -20.01
C ASN A 187 32.97 -0.91 -19.95
N GLU A 188 33.17 -0.22 -21.07
CA GLU A 188 33.88 1.06 -21.14
C GLU A 188 33.11 2.15 -20.36
N LEU A 189 31.78 2.13 -20.46
CA LEU A 189 30.86 3.00 -19.75
C LEU A 189 29.65 2.19 -19.29
N LYS A 190 29.27 2.30 -18.03
CA LYS A 190 28.05 1.69 -17.47
C LYS A 190 27.32 2.68 -16.59
N LYS A 191 26.00 2.78 -16.78
CA LYS A 191 25.13 3.66 -15.99
C LYS A 191 24.15 2.85 -15.15
N THR A 192 24.03 3.21 -13.88
CA THR A 192 23.11 2.61 -12.91
C THR A 192 22.38 3.70 -12.13
N SER A 193 21.27 3.34 -11.49
CA SER A 193 20.48 4.23 -10.64
C SER A 193 19.98 3.51 -9.39
N TRP A 194 19.65 4.29 -8.38
CA TRP A 194 18.92 3.88 -7.20
C TRP A 194 17.90 4.96 -6.84
N VAL A 195 16.61 4.63 -6.84
CA VAL A 195 15.55 5.51 -6.33
C VAL A 195 15.53 5.32 -4.81
N HIS A 196 15.59 6.42 -4.06
CA HIS A 196 15.56 6.37 -2.59
C HIS A 196 14.16 5.96 -2.12
N SER A 197 14.08 5.03 -1.17
CA SER A 197 12.80 4.41 -0.82
C SER A 197 12.04 5.19 0.26
N ASP A 198 12.78 5.85 1.16
CA ASP A 198 12.30 6.85 2.12
C ASP A 198 11.87 8.16 1.45
N ASN A 199 12.50 8.52 0.33
CA ASN A 199 12.12 9.68 -0.48
C ASN A 199 12.25 9.39 -1.99
N PRO A 200 11.21 8.87 -2.66
CA PRO A 200 11.25 8.51 -4.08
C PRO A 200 11.44 9.70 -5.02
N ARG A 201 11.45 10.93 -4.50
CA ARG A 201 11.85 12.12 -5.27
C ARG A 201 13.37 12.26 -5.42
N ILE A 202 14.19 11.46 -4.74
CA ILE A 202 15.65 11.47 -4.88
C ILE A 202 16.10 10.22 -5.63
N ILE A 203 16.94 10.40 -6.64
CA ILE A 203 17.52 9.32 -7.44
C ILE A 203 19.03 9.49 -7.48
N THR A 204 19.77 8.57 -6.86
CA THR A 204 21.23 8.50 -7.04
C THR A 204 21.53 7.81 -8.35
N TYR A 205 22.32 8.45 -9.21
CA TYR A 205 22.91 7.83 -10.39
C TYR A 205 24.38 7.52 -10.14
N GLY A 206 24.84 6.42 -10.74
CA GLY A 206 26.24 6.04 -10.79
C GLY A 206 26.67 5.79 -12.23
N ILE A 207 27.73 6.45 -12.67
CA ILE A 207 28.41 6.21 -13.94
C ILE A 207 29.73 5.53 -13.60
N SER A 208 29.91 4.28 -14.02
CA SER A 208 31.17 3.53 -13.88
C SER A 208 31.92 3.55 -15.21
N ILE A 209 33.19 3.93 -15.17
CA ILE A 209 34.05 4.15 -16.33
C ILE A 209 35.22 3.17 -16.31
N ASN A 210 35.54 2.62 -17.49
CA ASN A 210 36.68 1.77 -17.77
C ASN A 210 36.73 0.41 -17.02
N GLN A 211 35.59 -0.29 -16.88
CA GLN A 211 35.59 -1.64 -16.31
C GLN A 211 36.42 -2.64 -17.15
N LYS A 212 36.62 -2.35 -18.45
CA LYS A 212 37.46 -3.12 -19.38
C LYS A 212 38.97 -2.85 -19.26
N LYS A 213 39.41 -1.91 -18.41
CA LYS A 213 40.85 -1.62 -18.17
C LYS A 213 41.62 -1.27 -19.44
N GLN A 214 41.07 -0.36 -20.25
CA GLN A 214 41.66 0.15 -21.48
C GLN A 214 42.42 1.46 -21.24
N ASN A 215 43.40 1.75 -22.10
CA ASN A 215 44.06 3.05 -22.17
C ASN A 215 43.24 3.97 -23.11
N ILE A 216 42.67 5.04 -22.59
CA ILE A 216 41.81 5.98 -23.34
C ILE A 216 42.35 7.40 -23.13
N LYS A 217 42.55 8.12 -24.23
CA LYS A 217 43.14 9.47 -24.25
C LYS A 217 42.07 10.55 -24.30
N GLU A 218 42.31 11.70 -23.65
CA GLU A 218 41.44 12.89 -23.68
C GLU A 218 39.96 12.56 -23.31
N VAL A 219 39.76 11.75 -22.26
CA VAL A 219 38.44 11.29 -21.82
C VAL A 219 37.58 12.43 -21.28
N THR A 220 36.36 12.52 -21.79
CA THR A 220 35.30 13.38 -21.28
C THR A 220 34.03 12.56 -21.11
N ILE A 221 33.39 12.68 -19.95
CA ILE A 221 32.07 12.11 -19.66
C ILE A 221 31.05 13.25 -19.72
N GLU A 222 29.96 13.01 -20.41
CA GLU A 222 28.77 13.86 -20.45
C GLU A 222 27.58 13.07 -19.91
N ASP A 223 26.62 13.76 -19.29
CA ASP A 223 25.35 13.20 -18.82
C ASP A 223 24.21 14.10 -19.24
N HIS A 224 23.06 13.54 -19.60
CA HIS A 224 21.88 14.31 -20.02
C HIS A 224 20.59 13.63 -19.55
N LEU A 225 19.85 14.30 -18.66
CA LEU A 225 18.53 13.86 -18.20
C LEU A 225 17.59 13.78 -19.42
N LYS A 226 16.89 12.65 -19.62
CA LYS A 226 15.88 12.50 -20.68
C LYS A 226 14.45 12.63 -20.13
N PHE A 227 14.32 13.36 -19.03
CA PHE A 227 13.08 13.76 -18.37
C PHE A 227 13.25 15.18 -17.83
N THR A 228 12.13 15.89 -17.66
CA THR A 228 12.07 17.26 -17.15
C THR A 228 11.57 17.27 -15.70
N ASN A 229 11.32 18.47 -15.14
CA ASN A 229 10.82 18.64 -13.76
C ASN A 229 11.73 18.03 -12.67
N ALA A 230 13.03 17.99 -12.94
CA ALA A 230 14.06 17.48 -12.05
C ALA A 230 15.29 18.39 -12.07
N SER A 231 16.20 18.22 -11.13
CA SER A 231 17.43 18.99 -11.04
C SER A 231 18.57 18.21 -10.38
N TYR A 232 19.79 18.34 -10.90
CA TYR A 232 20.99 17.79 -10.26
C TYR A 232 21.23 18.47 -8.90
N VAL A 233 21.50 17.68 -7.86
CA VAL A 233 21.90 18.18 -6.54
C VAL A 233 23.40 18.48 -6.59
N LYS A 234 23.77 19.75 -6.80
CA LYS A 234 25.17 20.16 -7.10
C LYS A 234 26.20 19.67 -6.09
N ASP A 235 25.87 19.65 -4.79
CA ASP A 235 26.82 19.24 -3.75
C ASP A 235 26.91 17.72 -3.55
N SER A 236 26.11 16.93 -4.29
CA SER A 236 26.14 15.45 -4.28
C SER A 236 27.22 14.85 -5.21
N PHE A 237 27.71 15.61 -6.20
CA PHE A 237 28.66 15.11 -7.18
C PHE A 237 29.95 14.61 -6.52
N ARG A 238 30.30 13.34 -6.77
CA ARG A 238 31.58 12.73 -6.39
C ARG A 238 32.20 12.07 -7.60
N VAL A 239 33.44 12.43 -7.91
CA VAL A 239 34.30 11.71 -8.86
C VAL A 239 35.29 10.91 -8.04
N THR A 240 35.21 9.58 -8.11
CA THR A 240 36.04 8.67 -7.32
C THR A 240 36.86 7.80 -8.26
N LYS A 241 38.17 7.72 -8.04
CA LYS A 241 39.08 6.79 -8.72
C LYS A 241 39.25 5.54 -7.85
N GLY A 242 39.46 4.36 -8.45
CA GLY A 242 39.72 3.12 -7.70
C GLY A 242 39.76 1.89 -8.60
N GLU A 243 39.56 0.71 -8.00
CA GLU A 243 39.62 -0.58 -8.69
C GLU A 243 38.24 -1.25 -8.72
N MET A 244 37.77 -1.59 -9.92
CA MET A 244 36.53 -2.34 -10.14
C MET A 244 36.82 -3.81 -10.43
N SER A 245 36.18 -4.68 -9.68
CA SER A 245 36.22 -6.14 -9.86
C SER A 245 34.81 -6.73 -9.77
N PHE A 246 34.58 -7.82 -10.49
CA PHE A 246 33.33 -8.58 -10.38
C PHE A 246 33.55 -9.79 -9.49
N VAL A 247 32.85 -9.84 -8.36
CA VAL A 247 33.02 -10.85 -7.30
C VAL A 247 31.63 -11.19 -6.75
N ASP A 248 31.34 -12.47 -6.53
CA ASP A 248 30.08 -12.98 -5.96
C ASP A 248 28.80 -12.44 -6.64
N GLY A 249 28.88 -12.23 -7.96
CA GLY A 249 27.78 -11.69 -8.77
C GLY A 249 27.63 -10.17 -8.76
N GLU A 250 28.50 -9.43 -8.06
CA GLU A 250 28.41 -7.98 -7.90
C GLU A 250 29.67 -7.26 -8.38
N TRP A 251 29.50 -6.03 -8.90
CA TRP A 251 30.61 -5.14 -9.23
C TRP A 251 31.04 -4.36 -7.99
N GLN A 252 32.11 -4.81 -7.35
CA GLN A 252 32.77 -4.12 -6.26
C GLN A 252 33.58 -2.93 -6.78
N PHE A 253 33.80 -1.93 -5.93
CA PHE A 253 34.65 -0.78 -6.22
C PHE A 253 35.48 -0.46 -4.97
N ASN A 254 36.73 -0.91 -5.01
CA ASN A 254 37.64 -0.98 -3.88
C ASN A 254 38.85 -0.06 -4.12
N ASN A 255 39.73 0.08 -3.12
CA ASN A 255 40.97 0.87 -3.21
C ASN A 255 40.72 2.30 -3.74
N THR A 256 39.68 2.94 -3.22
CA THR A 256 39.13 4.19 -3.77
C THR A 256 39.79 5.46 -3.21
N SER A 257 39.84 6.50 -4.04
CA SER A 257 40.21 7.86 -3.68
C SER A 257 39.19 8.85 -4.27
N ASP A 258 38.72 9.79 -3.46
CA ASP A 258 37.94 10.93 -3.96
C ASP A 258 38.88 11.88 -4.70
N VAL A 259 38.55 12.17 -5.95
CA VAL A 259 39.30 13.03 -6.88
C VAL A 259 38.39 14.12 -7.47
N THR A 260 37.28 14.44 -6.80
CA THR A 260 36.25 15.40 -7.27
C THR A 260 36.84 16.79 -7.52
N ASN A 261 37.82 17.22 -6.72
CA ASN A 261 38.49 18.51 -6.87
C ASN A 261 39.50 18.54 -8.04
N GLU A 262 39.98 17.38 -8.49
CA GLU A 262 40.87 17.24 -9.66
C GLU A 262 40.07 17.23 -10.97
N HIS A 263 38.82 16.78 -10.90
CA HIS A 263 37.90 16.61 -12.04
C HIS A 263 36.58 17.39 -11.82
N PRO A 264 36.61 18.73 -11.89
CA PRO A 264 35.45 19.57 -11.58
C PRO A 264 34.27 19.30 -12.53
N VAL A 265 33.08 19.15 -11.94
CA VAL A 265 31.83 18.92 -12.68
C VAL A 265 31.24 20.24 -13.15
N THR A 266 30.98 20.36 -14.46
CA THR A 266 30.32 21.54 -15.04
C THR A 266 28.89 21.20 -15.45
N VAL A 267 27.90 21.72 -14.71
CA VAL A 267 26.48 21.60 -15.05
C VAL A 267 26.11 22.67 -16.10
N SER A 268 25.31 22.32 -17.11
CA SER A 268 24.85 23.24 -18.15
C SER A 268 23.94 24.35 -17.62
N ALA A 269 23.83 25.45 -18.37
CA ALA A 269 23.03 26.61 -17.97
C ALA A 269 21.52 26.31 -17.85
N ASP A 270 21.01 25.34 -18.60
CA ASP A 270 19.63 24.84 -18.50
C ASP A 270 19.43 23.79 -17.39
N GLY A 271 20.51 23.34 -16.74
CA GLY A 271 20.48 22.36 -15.66
C GLY A 271 20.17 20.91 -16.06
N GLN A 272 20.06 20.60 -17.36
CA GLN A 272 19.66 19.25 -17.85
C GLN A 272 20.84 18.34 -18.21
N SER A 273 22.06 18.86 -18.25
CA SER A 273 23.27 18.08 -18.51
C SER A 273 24.44 18.47 -17.62
N PHE A 274 25.46 17.62 -17.54
CA PHE A 274 26.77 17.99 -17.01
C PHE A 274 27.90 17.37 -17.82
N SER A 275 29.11 17.92 -17.68
CA SER A 275 30.34 17.33 -18.21
C SER A 275 31.46 17.26 -17.16
N VAL A 276 32.33 16.26 -17.32
CA VAL A 276 33.54 16.02 -16.52
C VAL A 276 34.66 15.59 -17.46
N SER A 277 35.81 16.27 -17.41
CA SER A 277 37.02 15.80 -18.09
C SER A 277 37.87 14.96 -17.14
N LEU A 278 38.18 13.72 -17.55
CA LEU A 278 39.05 12.80 -16.81
C LEU A 278 40.49 12.82 -17.31
N GLY A 279 40.77 13.48 -18.44
CA GLY A 279 42.10 13.51 -19.06
C GLY A 279 42.47 12.16 -19.64
N ASP A 280 43.73 11.75 -19.47
CA ASP A 280 44.19 10.43 -19.92
C ASP A 280 43.90 9.37 -18.86
N VAL A 281 43.13 8.34 -19.24
CA VAL A 281 42.75 7.20 -18.40
C VAL A 281 43.61 6.00 -18.77
N ALA A 282 44.47 5.54 -17.86
CA ALA A 282 45.29 4.35 -18.06
C ALA A 282 44.51 3.04 -17.83
N GLU A 283 45.11 1.90 -18.15
CA GLU A 283 44.51 0.57 -17.92
C GLU A 283 44.26 0.26 -16.43
N THR A 284 45.08 0.85 -15.55
CA THR A 284 44.94 0.80 -14.09
C THR A 284 43.86 1.74 -13.56
N ASP A 285 43.36 2.66 -14.39
CA ASP A 285 42.52 3.76 -13.94
C ASP A 285 41.04 3.47 -14.24
N GLN A 286 40.26 3.35 -13.17
CA GLN A 286 38.82 3.14 -13.24
C GLN A 286 38.14 4.17 -12.33
N TYR A 287 37.03 4.72 -12.81
CA TYR A 287 36.36 5.85 -12.14
C TYR A 287 34.89 5.54 -11.92
N ARG A 288 34.32 6.10 -10.85
CA ARG A 288 32.88 6.21 -10.66
C ARG A 288 32.51 7.66 -10.41
N ILE A 289 31.55 8.16 -11.19
CA ILE A 289 30.89 9.44 -10.93
C ILE A 289 29.53 9.11 -10.30
N THR A 290 29.31 9.59 -9.08
CA THR A 290 28.06 9.42 -8.33
C THR A 290 27.45 10.79 -8.05
N TYR A 291 26.13 10.90 -8.16
CA TYR A 291 25.38 12.15 -7.92
C TYR A 291 23.88 11.87 -7.75
N ASP A 292 23.18 12.80 -7.13
CA ASP A 292 21.74 12.75 -6.91
C ASP A 292 20.99 13.70 -7.84
N VAL A 293 19.80 13.27 -8.23
CA VAL A 293 18.81 14.07 -8.96
C VAL A 293 17.55 14.17 -8.10
N GLN A 294 17.06 15.40 -7.90
CA GLN A 294 15.86 15.71 -7.16
C GLN A 294 14.70 15.95 -8.13
N LEU A 295 13.59 15.23 -7.97
CA LEU A 295 12.32 15.47 -8.67
C LEU A 295 11.54 16.59 -7.98
N ASN A 296 10.97 17.50 -8.77
CA ASN A 296 10.19 18.65 -8.28
C ASN A 296 8.71 18.31 -8.02
N TYR A 297 8.32 17.05 -8.23
CA TYR A 297 6.97 16.49 -8.04
C TYR A 297 7.05 15.18 -7.25
N SER A 298 5.92 14.67 -6.76
CA SER A 298 5.87 13.30 -6.22
C SER A 298 5.70 12.35 -7.40
N PRO A 299 6.66 11.45 -7.68
CA PRO A 299 6.48 10.48 -8.75
C PRO A 299 5.44 9.43 -8.38
N VAL A 300 4.94 8.72 -9.38
CA VAL A 300 3.96 7.64 -9.21
C VAL A 300 4.58 6.27 -9.40
N ASP A 301 3.90 5.25 -8.90
CA ASP A 301 4.29 3.85 -9.15
C ASP A 301 4.35 3.54 -10.66
N GLY A 302 5.40 2.83 -11.07
CA GLY A 302 5.63 2.46 -12.48
C GLY A 302 6.21 3.58 -13.36
N GLU A 303 6.51 4.76 -12.82
CA GLU A 303 7.14 5.84 -13.57
C GLU A 303 8.60 5.49 -13.95
N VAL A 304 9.01 5.78 -15.19
CA VAL A 304 10.34 5.38 -15.72
C VAL A 304 11.13 6.59 -16.20
N LEU A 305 12.21 6.88 -15.48
CA LEU A 305 13.03 8.09 -15.63
C LEU A 305 14.37 7.73 -16.30
N ARG A 306 14.45 8.02 -17.60
CA ARG A 306 15.61 7.71 -18.44
C ARG A 306 16.70 8.77 -18.31
N ASN A 307 17.92 8.35 -18.01
CA ASN A 307 19.09 9.21 -18.02
C ASN A 307 20.19 8.56 -18.88
N GLU A 308 20.94 9.35 -19.63
CA GLU A 308 21.97 8.90 -20.57
C GLU A 308 23.31 9.54 -20.22
N ALA A 309 24.35 8.71 -20.12
CA ALA A 309 25.72 9.16 -20.05
C ALA A 309 26.46 8.80 -21.34
N THR A 310 27.37 9.66 -21.79
CA THR A 310 28.18 9.49 -23.00
C THR A 310 29.66 9.61 -22.63
N LEU A 311 30.48 8.69 -23.13
CA LEU A 311 31.94 8.72 -23.05
C LEU A 311 32.51 9.12 -24.41
N LYS A 312 33.30 10.19 -24.40
CA LYS A 312 34.12 10.66 -25.53
C LYS A 312 35.59 10.53 -25.17
N GLY A 313 36.42 10.29 -26.18
CA GLY A 313 37.86 10.26 -26.06
C GLY A 313 38.52 10.26 -27.44
N LYS A 314 39.82 10.50 -27.48
CA LYS A 314 40.59 10.55 -28.73
C LYS A 314 40.73 9.16 -29.34
N GLY A 315 40.17 8.97 -30.53
CA GLY A 315 40.29 7.72 -31.30
C GLY A 315 39.39 6.57 -30.82
N ILE A 316 38.51 6.79 -29.86
CA ILE A 316 37.46 5.82 -29.46
C ILE A 316 36.12 6.20 -30.11
N VAL A 317 35.37 5.20 -30.57
CA VAL A 317 33.98 5.38 -31.00
C VAL A 317 33.14 5.72 -29.77
N ILE A 318 32.39 6.83 -29.84
CA ILE A 318 31.51 7.33 -28.77
C ILE A 318 30.70 6.17 -28.17
N LYS A 319 30.66 6.12 -26.83
CA LYS A 319 29.94 5.09 -26.07
C LYS A 319 28.86 5.73 -25.22
N ASP A 320 27.62 5.32 -25.45
CA ASP A 320 26.46 5.77 -24.68
C ASP A 320 26.01 4.67 -23.70
N ALA A 321 25.59 5.09 -22.52
CA ALA A 321 25.05 4.24 -21.47
C ALA A 321 23.75 4.84 -20.95
N VAL A 322 22.63 4.36 -21.47
CA VAL A 322 21.29 4.71 -20.99
C VAL A 322 20.94 3.84 -19.78
N ASN A 323 20.41 4.48 -18.76
CA ASN A 323 19.78 3.83 -17.62
C ASN A 323 18.32 4.31 -17.48
N ALA A 324 17.43 3.41 -17.11
CA ALA A 324 16.03 3.70 -16.83
C ALA A 324 15.76 3.42 -15.35
N ALA A 325 15.63 4.48 -14.55
CA ALA A 325 15.25 4.39 -13.16
C ALA A 325 13.74 4.17 -13.07
N ALA A 326 13.29 3.02 -12.55
CA ALA A 326 11.88 2.74 -12.31
C ALA A 326 11.50 3.13 -10.89
N VAL A 327 10.45 3.93 -10.73
CA VAL A 327 9.84 4.25 -9.44
C VAL A 327 8.91 3.10 -9.05
N GLN A 328 9.15 2.52 -7.88
CA GLN A 328 8.52 1.27 -7.43
C GLN A 328 7.89 1.47 -6.06
N ILE A 329 6.61 1.81 -6.05
CA ILE A 329 5.87 2.15 -4.82
C ILE A 329 4.81 1.07 -4.64
N ALA A 330 4.97 0.23 -3.62
CA ALA A 330 3.94 -0.75 -3.29
C ALA A 330 2.64 -0.06 -2.87
N GLY A 331 1.51 -0.73 -3.09
CA GLY A 331 0.22 -0.13 -2.83
C GLY A 331 -0.91 -1.14 -2.78
N GLY A 332 -2.01 -0.73 -2.14
CA GLY A 332 -3.23 -1.51 -2.12
C GLY A 332 -4.47 -0.65 -2.04
N SER A 333 -5.55 -1.18 -2.58
CA SER A 333 -6.86 -0.54 -2.65
C SER A 333 -7.95 -1.55 -2.28
N GLY A 334 -9.04 -1.05 -1.71
CA GLY A 334 -10.21 -1.88 -1.42
C GLY A 334 -11.51 -1.11 -1.47
N VAL A 335 -12.57 -1.84 -1.20
CA VAL A 335 -13.93 -1.36 -1.00
C VAL A 335 -14.55 -2.09 0.17
N GLY A 336 -15.17 -1.35 1.08
CA GLY A 336 -16.06 -1.86 2.13
C GLY A 336 -17.38 -1.10 2.12
N TYR A 337 -18.43 -1.72 2.65
CA TYR A 337 -19.80 -1.20 2.50
C TYR A 337 -20.55 -1.10 3.82
N VAL A 338 -21.34 -0.02 3.92
CA VAL A 338 -22.44 0.09 4.88
C VAL A 338 -23.78 -0.19 4.18
N PHE A 339 -24.76 -0.56 4.97
CA PHE A 339 -26.06 -1.06 4.53
C PHE A 339 -27.22 -0.26 5.15
N THR A 340 -28.41 -0.43 4.58
CA THR A 340 -29.64 0.28 4.99
C THR A 340 -30.80 -0.68 5.21
N ILE A 341 -31.53 -0.50 6.32
CA ILE A 341 -32.85 -1.14 6.53
C ILE A 341 -33.93 -0.09 6.29
N ASN A 342 -34.90 -0.41 5.44
CA ASN A 342 -36.13 0.34 5.28
C ASN A 342 -37.30 -0.46 5.88
N ILE A 343 -38.18 0.21 6.61
CA ILE A 343 -39.45 -0.34 7.11
C ILE A 343 -40.58 0.41 6.41
N HIS A 344 -41.53 -0.31 5.85
CA HIS A 344 -42.77 0.25 5.31
C HIS A 344 -43.97 -0.29 6.10
N LYS A 345 -44.58 0.56 6.92
CA LYS A 345 -45.70 0.21 7.78
C LYS A 345 -47.01 0.49 7.07
N VAL A 346 -47.85 -0.53 6.97
CA VAL A 346 -49.18 -0.43 6.32
C VAL A 346 -50.29 -1.07 7.15
N ASP A 347 -51.54 -0.83 6.75
CA ASP A 347 -52.73 -1.60 7.13
C ASP A 347 -53.04 -2.75 6.18
N ASP A 348 -54.09 -3.52 6.47
CA ASP A 348 -54.55 -4.65 5.66
C ASP A 348 -54.95 -4.25 4.21
N ALA A 349 -55.20 -2.96 3.96
CA ALA A 349 -55.50 -2.39 2.65
C ALA A 349 -54.26 -1.76 1.98
N ASN A 350 -53.06 -2.07 2.48
CA ASN A 350 -51.77 -1.52 2.07
C ASN A 350 -51.70 0.02 2.14
N GLN A 351 -52.49 0.67 3.00
CA GLN A 351 -52.40 2.11 3.22
C GLN A 351 -51.29 2.42 4.24
N PRO A 352 -50.45 3.44 4.02
CA PRO A 352 -49.32 3.76 4.89
C PRO A 352 -49.77 4.22 6.27
N LEU A 353 -49.06 3.80 7.32
CA LEU A 353 -49.38 4.13 8.72
C LEU A 353 -48.25 4.88 9.43
N ALA A 354 -48.51 6.14 9.77
CA ALA A 354 -47.64 6.99 10.57
C ALA A 354 -47.72 6.67 12.08
N GLY A 355 -46.65 6.96 12.82
CA GLY A 355 -46.64 6.91 14.28
C GLY A 355 -46.38 5.53 14.92
N ALA A 356 -46.10 4.48 14.14
CA ALA A 356 -45.65 3.19 14.67
C ALA A 356 -44.23 3.33 15.22
N LYS A 357 -43.95 2.81 16.42
CA LYS A 357 -42.61 2.88 17.03
C LYS A 357 -41.90 1.54 16.93
N PHE A 358 -40.66 1.56 16.42
CA PHE A 358 -39.80 0.39 16.28
C PHE A 358 -38.50 0.56 17.04
N LYS A 359 -38.08 -0.47 17.75
CA LYS A 359 -36.71 -0.64 18.27
C LYS A 359 -35.93 -1.56 17.35
N ILE A 360 -34.72 -1.17 16.98
CA ILE A 360 -33.83 -1.99 16.15
C ILE A 360 -32.64 -2.47 16.97
N VAL A 361 -32.40 -3.79 16.95
CA VAL A 361 -31.30 -4.43 17.70
C VAL A 361 -30.47 -5.30 16.76
N ARG A 362 -29.16 -5.04 16.70
CA ARG A 362 -28.17 -5.88 16.02
C ARG A 362 -27.88 -7.12 16.87
N GLN A 363 -28.08 -8.30 16.31
CA GLN A 363 -27.97 -9.56 17.05
C GLN A 363 -26.53 -10.01 17.31
N ALA A 364 -25.56 -9.59 16.47
CA ALA A 364 -24.16 -10.00 16.60
C ALA A 364 -23.52 -9.64 17.95
N ASN A 365 -23.99 -8.56 18.60
CA ASN A 365 -23.48 -8.04 19.86
C ASN A 365 -24.58 -7.51 20.81
N ASN A 366 -25.86 -7.79 20.51
CA ASN A 366 -27.04 -7.25 21.19
C ASN A 366 -27.12 -5.71 21.26
N GLN A 367 -26.43 -5.01 20.37
CA GLN A 367 -26.41 -3.55 20.31
C GLN A 367 -27.77 -3.01 19.88
N VAL A 368 -28.37 -2.14 20.70
CA VAL A 368 -29.51 -1.33 20.30
C VAL A 368 -29.01 -0.26 19.34
N ILE A 369 -29.53 -0.25 18.11
CA ILE A 369 -29.21 0.74 17.08
C ILE A 369 -29.98 2.04 17.34
N GLY A 370 -31.25 1.92 17.73
CA GLY A 370 -32.09 3.05 18.10
C GLY A 370 -33.56 2.69 18.21
N GLU A 371 -34.37 3.70 18.53
CA GLU A 371 -35.82 3.68 18.39
C GLU A 371 -36.25 4.70 17.32
N TYR A 372 -37.19 4.31 16.48
CA TYR A 372 -37.61 5.03 15.28
C TYR A 372 -39.14 5.08 15.19
N VAL A 373 -39.68 6.09 14.52
CA VAL A 373 -41.12 6.29 14.35
C VAL A 373 -41.44 6.42 12.87
N THR A 374 -42.51 5.76 12.40
CA THR A 374 -42.92 5.84 10.98
C THR A 374 -43.42 7.22 10.62
N ASP A 375 -42.96 7.73 9.47
CA ASP A 375 -43.34 9.02 8.91
C ASP A 375 -44.77 9.03 8.36
N ALA A 376 -45.20 10.18 7.80
CA ALA A 376 -46.51 10.34 7.17
C ALA A 376 -46.81 9.36 6.01
N ASN A 377 -45.76 8.76 5.42
CA ASN A 377 -45.82 7.77 4.35
C ASN A 377 -45.60 6.33 4.86
N GLY A 378 -45.63 6.13 6.18
CA GLY A 378 -45.43 4.84 6.82
C GLY A 378 -43.97 4.36 6.86
N ASN A 379 -43.00 5.21 6.56
CA ASN A 379 -41.62 4.80 6.33
C ASN A 379 -40.69 5.05 7.52
N ILE A 380 -39.70 4.17 7.68
CA ILE A 380 -38.47 4.39 8.46
C ILE A 380 -37.28 3.98 7.57
N THR A 381 -36.21 4.76 7.58
CA THR A 381 -34.92 4.40 6.96
C THR A 381 -33.81 4.48 7.99
N VAL A 382 -33.04 3.40 8.13
CA VAL A 382 -31.90 3.30 9.05
C VAL A 382 -30.65 2.93 8.27
N ASN A 383 -29.69 3.85 8.26
CA ASN A 383 -28.46 3.80 7.46
C ASN A 383 -27.24 3.41 8.32
N ALA A 384 -26.07 3.32 7.67
CA ALA A 384 -24.78 3.06 8.32
C ALA A 384 -24.73 1.73 9.10
N LEU A 385 -25.41 0.70 8.58
CA LEU A 385 -25.49 -0.62 9.19
C LEU A 385 -24.43 -1.57 8.65
N LEU A 386 -24.01 -2.53 9.48
CA LEU A 386 -23.21 -3.68 9.07
C LEU A 386 -24.12 -4.78 8.52
N LYS A 387 -23.58 -5.66 7.67
CA LYS A 387 -24.31 -6.77 7.06
C LYS A 387 -24.47 -7.94 8.03
N ASP A 388 -25.38 -7.75 8.97
CA ASP A 388 -25.63 -8.64 10.10
C ASP A 388 -27.12 -8.98 10.22
N LYS A 389 -27.44 -9.85 11.18
CA LYS A 389 -28.82 -10.09 11.60
C LYS A 389 -29.31 -8.97 12.53
N TYR A 390 -30.51 -8.46 12.27
CA TYR A 390 -31.22 -7.48 13.09
C TYR A 390 -32.62 -7.99 13.46
N ILE A 391 -33.10 -7.56 14.62
CA ILE A 391 -34.51 -7.68 15.03
C ILE A 391 -35.12 -6.29 15.04
N LEU A 392 -36.27 -6.15 14.40
CA LEU A 392 -37.11 -4.96 14.38
C LEU A 392 -38.31 -5.25 15.29
N THR A 393 -38.32 -4.70 16.51
CA THR A 393 -39.40 -4.89 17.47
C THR A 393 -40.36 -3.70 17.43
N GLU A 394 -41.61 -3.91 17.01
CA GLU A 394 -42.66 -2.90 17.14
C GLU A 394 -43.05 -2.75 18.62
N LEU A 395 -42.77 -1.58 19.20
CA LEU A 395 -43.08 -1.27 20.60
C LEU A 395 -44.48 -0.66 20.76
N GLN A 396 -44.98 0.02 19.73
CA GLN A 396 -46.24 0.73 19.77
C GLN A 396 -46.84 0.81 18.36
N ALA A 397 -48.07 0.30 18.21
CA ALA A 397 -48.85 0.47 16.98
C ALA A 397 -49.35 1.92 16.81
N PRO A 398 -49.65 2.34 15.57
CA PRO A 398 -50.44 3.53 15.27
C PRO A 398 -51.82 3.50 15.98
N ALA A 399 -52.38 4.68 16.28
CA ALA A 399 -53.67 4.77 16.97
C ALA A 399 -54.80 4.12 16.15
N GLY A 400 -55.57 3.23 16.79
CA GLY A 400 -56.65 2.46 16.14
C GLY A 400 -56.19 1.21 15.38
N TYR A 401 -54.95 0.76 15.60
CA TYR A 401 -54.36 -0.44 15.00
C TYR A 401 -53.72 -1.34 16.05
N THR A 402 -53.61 -2.64 15.76
CA THR A 402 -53.07 -3.64 16.70
C THR A 402 -51.80 -4.30 16.14
N ILE A 403 -50.78 -4.53 16.99
CA ILE A 403 -49.58 -5.28 16.62
C ILE A 403 -49.95 -6.77 16.51
N THR A 404 -49.68 -7.39 15.35
CA THR A 404 -49.91 -8.84 15.12
C THR A 404 -48.67 -9.69 15.40
N ALA A 405 -47.51 -9.21 14.99
CA ALA A 405 -46.20 -9.80 15.26
C ALA A 405 -45.25 -8.69 15.71
N ALA A 406 -44.82 -8.74 16.97
CA ALA A 406 -43.95 -7.70 17.53
C ALA A 406 -42.57 -7.69 16.87
N ASP A 407 -41.97 -8.86 16.60
CA ASP A 407 -40.63 -8.97 16.04
C ASP A 407 -40.65 -9.31 14.54
N THR A 408 -39.94 -8.51 13.74
CA THR A 408 -39.58 -8.82 12.35
C THR A 408 -38.07 -9.05 12.24
N VAL A 409 -37.68 -10.15 11.60
CA VAL A 409 -36.27 -10.51 11.41
C VAL A 409 -35.75 -9.96 10.07
N VAL A 410 -34.56 -9.37 10.13
CA VAL A 410 -33.68 -9.10 8.98
C VAL A 410 -32.45 -9.97 9.14
N ASN A 411 -32.13 -10.81 8.17
CA ASN A 411 -30.89 -11.59 8.16
C ASN A 411 -29.81 -10.93 7.29
N ALA A 412 -28.56 -11.38 7.43
CA ALA A 412 -27.43 -10.83 6.66
C ALA A 412 -27.56 -11.08 5.14
N GLU A 413 -28.21 -12.17 4.74
CA GLU A 413 -28.50 -12.50 3.35
C GLU A 413 -29.64 -11.67 2.72
N ASP A 414 -30.48 -11.01 3.52
CA ASP A 414 -31.54 -10.10 3.00
C ASP A 414 -30.93 -8.86 2.32
N PHE A 415 -29.68 -8.52 2.64
CA PHE A 415 -28.93 -7.40 2.05
C PHE A 415 -28.28 -7.73 0.69
N SER A 416 -28.65 -8.86 0.06
CA SER A 416 -28.01 -9.39 -1.15
C SER A 416 -28.23 -8.58 -2.44
N GLY A 417 -29.07 -7.54 -2.42
CA GLY A 417 -29.28 -6.64 -3.56
C GLY A 417 -28.15 -5.62 -3.78
N THR A 418 -27.94 -5.21 -5.04
CA THR A 418 -26.93 -4.20 -5.43
C THR A 418 -27.06 -2.86 -4.69
N ASN A 419 -28.27 -2.53 -4.23
CA ASN A 419 -28.57 -1.31 -3.51
C ASN A 419 -28.08 -1.31 -2.04
N ARG A 420 -27.51 -2.43 -1.55
CA ARG A 420 -27.01 -2.60 -0.16
C ARG A 420 -28.09 -2.27 0.88
N SER A 421 -29.34 -2.56 0.52
CA SER A 421 -30.51 -2.22 1.32
C SER A 421 -31.54 -3.34 1.33
N VAL A 422 -32.21 -3.52 2.45
CA VAL A 422 -33.39 -4.38 2.60
C VAL A 422 -34.61 -3.54 2.92
N THR A 423 -35.79 -3.93 2.41
CA THR A 423 -37.08 -3.35 2.80
C THR A 423 -37.95 -4.42 3.43
N LYS A 424 -38.53 -4.13 4.61
CA LYS A 424 -39.52 -4.99 5.28
C LYS A 424 -40.86 -4.26 5.35
N THR A 425 -41.91 -4.83 4.77
CA THR A 425 -43.28 -4.33 4.90
C THR A 425 -43.93 -4.98 6.12
N ILE A 426 -44.48 -4.18 7.04
CA ILE A 426 -45.05 -4.66 8.31
C ILE A 426 -46.51 -4.21 8.41
N VAL A 427 -47.44 -5.15 8.60
CA VAL A 427 -48.89 -4.93 8.52
C VAL A 427 -49.53 -4.95 9.90
N ASN A 428 -50.31 -3.92 10.24
CA ASN A 428 -51.16 -3.93 11.44
C ASN A 428 -52.63 -3.83 10.99
N PRO A 429 -53.49 -4.77 11.40
CA PRO A 429 -54.91 -4.64 11.19
C PRO A 429 -55.49 -3.51 12.06
N LYS A 430 -56.63 -2.98 11.62
CA LYS A 430 -57.43 -2.06 12.43
C LYS A 430 -57.92 -2.78 13.68
N GLU A 431 -57.88 -2.08 14.80
CA GLU A 431 -58.34 -2.57 16.08
C GLU A 431 -59.83 -2.96 15.98
N GLN A 432 -60.16 -4.23 16.26
CA GLN A 432 -61.54 -4.70 16.16
C GLN A 432 -62.37 -4.15 17.33
N THR A 433 -63.30 -3.25 17.02
CA THR A 433 -64.30 -2.77 17.97
C THR A 433 -65.16 -3.92 18.47
N THR A 434 -64.84 -4.44 19.65
CA THR A 434 -65.66 -5.45 20.31
C THR A 434 -66.89 -4.75 20.87
N THR A 435 -67.99 -4.78 20.12
CA THR A 435 -69.29 -4.26 20.57
C THR A 435 -69.83 -5.16 21.68
N THR A 436 -69.44 -4.88 22.93
CA THR A 436 -70.06 -5.47 24.11
C THR A 436 -71.49 -4.94 24.21
N THR A 437 -72.45 -5.68 23.68
CA THR A 437 -73.88 -5.42 23.87
C THR A 437 -74.21 -5.62 25.34
N THR A 438 -74.18 -4.54 26.12
CA THR A 438 -74.67 -4.52 27.50
C THR A 438 -76.19 -4.66 27.48
N THR A 439 -76.68 -5.90 27.59
CA THR A 439 -78.10 -6.18 27.79
C THR A 439 -78.52 -5.68 29.18
N THR A 440 -79.07 -4.47 29.23
CA THR A 440 -79.69 -3.94 30.45
C THR A 440 -80.99 -4.68 30.72
N THR A 441 -80.94 -5.70 31.58
CA THR A 441 -82.14 -6.36 32.11
C THR A 441 -82.82 -5.44 33.12
N THR A 442 -83.88 -4.74 32.69
CA THR A 442 -84.72 -3.92 33.56
C THR A 442 -85.54 -4.79 34.51
N THR A 443 -85.02 -5.04 35.71
CA THR A 443 -85.79 -5.66 36.79
C THR A 443 -86.72 -4.63 37.44
N THR A 444 -88.02 -4.73 37.14
CA THR A 444 -89.06 -3.93 37.80
C THR A 444 -89.02 -4.15 39.31
N THR A 445 -88.73 -3.09 40.08
CA THR A 445 -88.78 -3.12 41.55
C THR A 445 -89.64 -1.96 42.07
N THR A 446 -90.44 -2.26 43.09
CA THR A 446 -91.62 -1.50 43.49
C THR A 446 -91.35 -0.14 44.13
N THR A 447 -92.23 0.82 43.84
CA THR A 447 -92.37 2.13 44.49
C THR A 447 -92.31 2.05 46.02
N THR A 448 -91.57 2.95 46.66
CA THR A 448 -91.88 3.45 48.01
C THR A 448 -91.60 4.94 48.08
N THR A 449 -92.54 5.68 48.66
CA THR A 449 -92.62 7.15 48.67
C THR A 449 -92.03 7.74 49.94
N THR A 450 -91.26 8.83 49.83
CA THR A 450 -91.13 9.92 50.84
C THR A 450 -90.35 11.08 50.22
N THR A 451 -91.02 12.16 49.79
CA THR A 451 -91.33 13.40 50.54
C THR A 451 -90.31 14.52 50.31
N THR A 452 -90.76 15.56 49.62
CA THR A 452 -90.07 16.81 49.28
C THR A 452 -89.84 17.72 50.48
N THR A 453 -88.71 18.45 50.50
CA THR A 453 -88.59 19.77 51.14
C THR A 453 -87.71 20.68 50.25
N GLU A 454 -87.98 21.98 50.25
CA GLU A 454 -87.58 22.94 49.20
C GLU A 454 -86.14 23.49 49.29
N ALA A 455 -85.71 24.13 48.19
CA ALA A 455 -84.50 24.96 48.09
C ALA A 455 -84.66 26.31 48.84
N PRO A 456 -83.65 27.23 48.94
CA PRO A 456 -83.16 28.00 47.78
C PRO A 456 -81.70 28.56 47.87
N THR A 457 -81.33 29.41 46.89
CA THR A 457 -80.27 30.48 46.90
C THR A 457 -78.78 30.09 46.88
N THR A 458 -77.79 30.89 46.42
CA THR A 458 -77.70 31.99 45.42
C THR A 458 -76.21 32.24 45.06
N THR A 459 -75.93 32.49 43.77
CA THR A 459 -74.82 33.17 43.05
C THR A 459 -73.46 33.58 43.68
N THR A 460 -72.37 33.32 42.92
CA THR A 460 -71.04 34.01 42.81
C THR A 460 -70.02 34.06 43.97
N THR A 461 -68.74 33.75 43.66
CA THR A 461 -67.59 34.71 43.63
C THR A 461 -66.36 34.09 42.94
N THR A 462 -65.57 34.92 42.25
CA THR A 462 -64.31 34.59 41.53
C THR A 462 -63.09 34.50 42.46
N THR A 463 -62.15 33.57 42.21
CA THR A 463 -60.74 33.68 42.67
C THR A 463 -59.78 33.04 41.64
N GLU A 464 -58.55 33.57 41.57
CA GLU A 464 -57.55 33.38 40.51
C GLU A 464 -56.69 32.10 40.62
N ALA A 465 -55.89 31.84 39.58
CA ALA A 465 -54.95 30.73 39.48
C ALA A 465 -53.66 30.95 40.30
N PRO A 466 -53.02 29.89 40.84
CA PRO A 466 -51.73 30.01 41.50
C PRO A 466 -50.57 30.04 40.50
N THR A 467 -49.68 31.02 40.68
CA THR A 467 -48.36 31.11 40.05
C THR A 467 -47.34 30.17 40.68
N THR A 468 -46.37 29.66 39.90
CA THR A 468 -45.23 28.87 40.41
C THR A 468 -43.98 29.74 40.51
N THR A 469 -43.34 29.76 41.68
CA THR A 469 -42.15 30.55 41.98
C THR A 469 -40.86 29.76 41.78
N THR A 470 -39.86 30.34 41.12
CA THR A 470 -38.45 29.89 41.14
C THR A 470 -37.65 30.71 42.16
N THR A 471 -36.81 30.04 42.95
CA THR A 471 -35.93 30.69 43.95
C THR A 471 -34.48 30.28 43.74
N THR A 472 -33.58 31.26 43.77
CA THR A 472 -32.13 31.15 43.60
C THR A 472 -31.43 30.76 44.89
N THR A 473 -30.30 30.04 44.80
CA THR A 473 -29.30 29.92 45.87
C THR A 473 -27.89 30.15 45.30
N GLU A 474 -27.07 30.92 46.01
CA GLU A 474 -25.72 31.37 45.60
C GLU A 474 -24.69 31.00 46.68
N ALA A 475 -23.46 30.64 46.29
CA ALA A 475 -22.28 30.42 47.16
C ALA A 475 -20.98 30.50 46.30
N PRO A 476 -19.78 30.74 46.86
CA PRO A 476 -19.12 32.04 46.65
C PRO A 476 -17.72 32.01 45.99
N ALA A 477 -17.13 33.20 45.85
CA ALA A 477 -15.97 33.52 45.01
C ALA A 477 -14.57 33.21 45.58
N THR A 478 -13.55 33.30 44.71
CA THR A 478 -12.21 33.82 45.08
C THR A 478 -11.51 34.47 43.88
N THR A 479 -10.50 35.30 44.16
CA THR A 479 -10.14 36.48 43.33
C THR A 479 -8.75 36.38 42.69
N THR A 480 -8.56 36.92 41.49
CA THR A 480 -7.37 37.76 41.20
C THR A 480 -7.58 38.72 40.02
N THR A 481 -6.98 39.91 40.13
CA THR A 481 -7.09 41.09 39.25
C THR A 481 -6.18 41.08 38.02
N THR A 482 -6.55 41.78 36.94
CA THR A 482 -5.67 42.68 36.16
C THR A 482 -6.52 43.74 35.41
N THR A 483 -5.94 44.92 35.15
CA THR A 483 -6.65 46.18 34.89
C THR A 483 -6.83 46.57 33.41
N THR A 484 -7.92 47.30 33.17
CA THR A 484 -8.45 47.97 31.96
C THR A 484 -7.45 48.75 31.08
N LYS A 485 -7.65 48.70 29.75
CA LYS A 485 -7.76 49.91 28.89
C LYS A 485 -8.65 49.65 27.67
N ALA A 486 -9.38 50.68 27.24
CA ALA A 486 -10.45 50.60 26.23
C ALA A 486 -9.95 50.84 24.79
N PRO A 487 -10.64 50.32 23.75
CA PRO A 487 -10.43 50.69 22.35
C PRO A 487 -11.36 51.83 21.92
N THR A 488 -10.83 52.75 21.09
CA THR A 488 -11.60 53.71 20.29
C THR A 488 -11.42 53.46 18.80
N THR A 489 -12.46 53.78 18.05
CA THR A 489 -12.70 53.51 16.62
C THR A 489 -11.71 54.17 15.65
N THR A 490 -11.46 53.53 14.50
CA THR A 490 -11.42 54.21 13.18
C THR A 490 -11.84 53.23 12.08
N THR A 491 -12.52 53.75 11.06
CA THR A 491 -13.16 53.06 9.91
C THR A 491 -12.19 52.59 8.82
N THR A 492 -12.61 51.63 7.98
CA THR A 492 -12.70 51.80 6.50
C THR A 492 -13.69 50.77 5.91
N THR A 493 -14.40 51.18 4.86
CA THR A 493 -15.57 50.53 4.25
C THR A 493 -15.23 49.35 3.32
N THR A 494 -16.12 48.35 3.27
CA THR A 494 -16.21 47.35 2.19
C THR A 494 -17.58 47.47 1.54
N GLU A 495 -17.65 47.55 0.22
CA GLU A 495 -18.91 47.63 -0.54
C GLU A 495 -19.21 46.32 -1.29
N ALA A 496 -20.50 46.06 -1.53
CA ALA A 496 -21.03 44.73 -1.86
C ALA A 496 -21.18 44.45 -3.37
N PRO A 497 -21.28 43.17 -3.80
CA PRO A 497 -21.66 42.82 -5.17
C PRO A 497 -23.18 42.87 -5.36
N ALA A 498 -23.61 43.32 -6.55
CA ALA A 498 -25.00 43.26 -7.00
C ALA A 498 -25.12 42.57 -8.37
N THR A 499 -26.19 41.79 -8.54
CA THR A 499 -26.58 41.05 -9.76
C THR A 499 -27.19 41.96 -10.84
N THR A 500 -27.21 41.53 -12.11
CA THR A 500 -28.42 41.35 -12.97
C THR A 500 -28.06 40.80 -14.38
N THR A 501 -29.02 40.13 -15.02
CA THR A 501 -29.02 39.35 -16.28
C THR A 501 -29.27 40.18 -17.57
N THR A 502 -28.81 39.75 -18.78
CA THR A 502 -29.62 39.44 -20.01
C THR A 502 -28.88 39.44 -21.39
N THR A 503 -29.16 38.41 -22.20
CA THR A 503 -29.50 38.35 -23.67
C THR A 503 -28.54 38.79 -24.81
N THR A 504 -28.15 37.78 -25.62
CA THR A 504 -28.06 37.63 -27.12
C THR A 504 -27.94 38.84 -28.09
N THR A 505 -27.00 38.79 -29.06
CA THR A 505 -27.20 38.63 -30.55
C THR A 505 -26.07 39.21 -31.45
N GLU A 506 -25.66 38.42 -32.47
CA GLU A 506 -24.97 38.74 -33.75
C GLU A 506 -23.55 39.36 -33.88
N ALA A 507 -22.91 38.99 -35.00
CA ALA A 507 -21.64 39.48 -35.56
C ALA A 507 -21.94 40.47 -36.73
N PRO A 508 -20.95 41.17 -37.38
CA PRO A 508 -20.03 40.50 -38.33
C PRO A 508 -18.65 41.19 -38.59
N ALA A 509 -17.89 40.58 -39.53
CA ALA A 509 -16.96 41.20 -40.51
C ALA A 509 -15.52 41.68 -40.11
N THR A 510 -14.54 40.90 -40.59
CA THR A 510 -13.31 41.27 -41.36
C THR A 510 -12.82 42.74 -41.44
N THR A 511 -11.48 42.96 -41.36
CA THR A 511 -10.58 43.47 -42.44
C THR A 511 -9.08 43.42 -42.03
N THR A 512 -8.17 43.53 -43.00
CA THR A 512 -6.73 43.17 -43.09
C THR A 512 -5.67 44.25 -42.77
N THR A 513 -4.40 43.78 -42.56
CA THR A 513 -3.07 44.42 -42.90
C THR A 513 -2.66 45.74 -42.19
N THR A 514 -1.40 46.00 -41.76
CA THR A 514 -0.11 45.92 -42.50
C THR A 514 1.13 46.03 -41.56
N THR A 515 2.28 45.56 -42.04
CA THR A 515 3.69 45.66 -41.57
C THR A 515 4.22 47.07 -41.24
N THR A 516 5.27 47.19 -40.41
CA THR A 516 6.43 48.12 -40.60
C THR A 516 7.67 47.63 -39.82
N GLU A 517 8.84 47.59 -40.46
CA GLU A 517 10.18 47.35 -39.87
C GLU A 517 10.93 48.68 -39.60
N ALA A 518 12.00 48.65 -38.77
CA ALA A 518 13.21 49.48 -38.90
C ALA A 518 14.28 49.09 -37.83
N PRO A 519 15.58 49.38 -38.02
CA PRO A 519 16.36 49.37 -39.26
C PRO A 519 17.72 48.60 -39.12
N THR A 520 18.44 48.47 -40.22
CA THR A 520 19.77 47.82 -40.33
C THR A 520 20.94 48.80 -40.26
N THR A 521 22.16 48.29 -40.00
CA THR A 521 23.43 48.90 -40.44
C THR A 521 24.40 47.81 -40.92
N THR A 522 25.27 48.15 -41.86
CA THR A 522 25.92 47.26 -42.83
C THR A 522 27.44 47.14 -42.65
N THR A 523 28.03 46.00 -43.03
CA THR A 523 29.32 46.01 -43.76
C THR A 523 29.46 44.82 -44.73
N THR A 524 29.85 45.16 -45.96
CA THR A 524 30.09 44.33 -47.18
C THR A 524 31.49 43.64 -47.08
N THR A 525 31.99 42.67 -47.88
CA THR A 525 31.92 42.47 -49.35
C THR A 525 32.51 41.08 -49.76
N THR A 526 31.89 40.38 -50.74
CA THR A 526 32.48 39.83 -52.02
C THR A 526 33.56 38.73 -52.00
N GLU A 527 33.62 37.68 -52.88
CA GLU A 527 32.81 37.17 -54.01
C GLU A 527 33.11 35.64 -54.23
N THR A 528 32.14 34.73 -54.45
CA THR A 528 31.62 34.10 -55.71
C THR A 528 32.57 33.14 -56.49
N PRO A 529 32.11 32.33 -57.47
CA PRO A 529 31.09 31.25 -57.34
C PRO A 529 31.45 29.94 -58.09
N THR A 530 30.67 28.85 -57.88
CA THR A 530 30.41 27.89 -58.98
C THR A 530 29.02 27.25 -58.88
N THR A 531 28.32 27.22 -60.01
CA THR A 531 26.97 26.64 -60.21
C THR A 531 27.05 25.17 -60.63
N THR A 532 26.04 24.35 -60.31
CA THR A 532 25.39 23.43 -61.28
C THR A 532 24.01 23.00 -60.75
N THR A 533 23.01 23.02 -61.63
CA THR A 533 21.61 22.63 -61.43
C THR A 533 21.38 21.12 -61.55
N THR A 534 20.23 20.59 -61.10
CA THR A 534 19.22 19.88 -61.96
C THR A 534 18.03 19.34 -61.16
N THR A 535 16.85 19.88 -61.49
CA THR A 535 15.49 19.30 -61.62
C THR A 535 14.91 18.26 -60.64
N THR A 536 13.69 18.59 -60.17
CA THR A 536 12.69 17.78 -59.48
C THR A 536 11.80 16.98 -60.44
N GLU A 537 11.41 15.74 -60.10
CA GLU A 537 10.10 15.18 -60.49
C GLU A 537 9.53 14.22 -59.42
N ALA A 538 8.20 14.23 -59.30
CA ALA A 538 7.33 13.33 -58.54
C ALA A 538 5.87 13.61 -58.99
N PRO A 539 4.85 12.79 -58.66
CA PRO A 539 4.81 11.37 -58.28
C PRO A 539 3.86 10.54 -59.19
N THR A 540 3.77 9.21 -58.99
CA THR A 540 2.59 8.42 -59.43
C THR A 540 2.22 7.31 -58.46
N THR A 541 0.91 7.01 -58.41
CA THR A 541 0.24 6.06 -57.49
C THR A 541 -0.49 5.01 -58.31
N THR A 542 -0.42 3.73 -57.93
CA THR A 542 -1.36 2.70 -58.43
C THR A 542 -1.72 1.68 -57.34
N THR A 543 -2.96 1.21 -57.37
CA THR A 543 -3.64 0.38 -56.36
C THR A 543 -3.73 -1.11 -56.69
N THR A 544 -3.73 -1.93 -55.64
CA THR A 544 -4.52 -3.18 -55.43
C THR A 544 -4.48 -4.33 -56.44
N THR A 545 -4.18 -5.56 -55.97
CA THR A 545 -5.07 -6.76 -56.01
C THR A 545 -4.47 -7.94 -55.21
N THR A 546 -5.34 -8.74 -54.59
CA THR A 546 -5.05 -9.91 -53.77
C THR A 546 -5.20 -11.21 -54.57
N GLU A 547 -4.34 -12.21 -54.37
CA GLU A 547 -4.72 -13.62 -54.54
C GLU A 547 -3.87 -14.57 -53.67
N ALA A 548 -4.36 -15.79 -53.45
CA ALA A 548 -3.94 -16.74 -52.42
C ALA A 548 -3.28 -18.02 -53.03
N PRO A 549 -2.82 -19.02 -52.24
CA PRO A 549 -1.56 -19.72 -52.53
C PRO A 549 -1.68 -21.04 -53.30
N THR A 550 -0.54 -21.51 -53.85
CA THR A 550 -0.41 -22.81 -54.50
C THR A 550 0.80 -23.60 -53.99
N THR A 551 0.57 -24.88 -53.65
CA THR A 551 1.55 -25.87 -53.19
C THR A 551 2.24 -26.59 -54.35
N THR A 552 3.54 -26.89 -54.25
CA THR A 552 4.18 -27.98 -55.04
C THR A 552 5.23 -28.74 -54.21
N THR A 553 5.24 -30.07 -54.36
CA THR A 553 6.05 -31.08 -53.65
C THR A 553 7.20 -31.62 -54.52
N ILE A 554 8.33 -32.08 -53.92
CA ILE A 554 9.34 -33.04 -54.45
C ILE A 554 10.47 -33.22 -53.39
N THR A 555 11.17 -34.35 -53.16
CA THR A 555 10.89 -35.80 -53.31
C THR A 555 11.80 -36.65 -52.38
N THR A 556 11.19 -37.57 -51.64
CA THR A 556 11.59 -38.94 -51.22
C THR A 556 13.04 -39.46 -51.39
N GLU A 557 13.58 -40.10 -50.32
CA GLU A 557 14.15 -41.45 -50.42
C GLU A 557 14.01 -42.25 -49.09
N VAL A 558 14.11 -43.58 -49.16
CA VAL A 558 13.61 -44.55 -48.15
C VAL A 558 14.65 -45.63 -47.85
N THR A 559 14.78 -46.09 -46.59
CA THR A 559 15.02 -47.51 -46.24
C THR A 559 14.84 -47.81 -44.74
N THR A 560 14.56 -49.08 -44.42
CA THR A 560 13.97 -49.57 -43.15
C THR A 560 14.91 -50.50 -42.33
N PRO A 561 14.57 -50.84 -41.06
CA PRO A 561 15.49 -51.45 -40.07
C PRO A 561 15.39 -53.00 -40.03
N PRO A 562 15.97 -53.71 -39.03
CA PRO A 562 15.21 -53.98 -37.79
C PRO A 562 16.01 -54.25 -36.48
N SER A 563 15.27 -54.24 -35.35
CA SER A 563 15.20 -55.34 -34.35
C SER A 563 15.35 -54.93 -32.86
N SER A 564 14.73 -55.76 -32.01
CA SER A 564 14.23 -55.51 -30.65
C SER A 564 15.01 -56.23 -29.53
N THR A 565 14.77 -55.84 -28.28
CA THR A 565 14.57 -56.81 -27.17
C THR A 565 13.72 -56.23 -26.03
N GLU A 566 13.00 -57.10 -25.32
CA GLU A 566 12.00 -56.77 -24.26
C GLU A 566 12.62 -56.75 -22.84
N ASN A 567 11.96 -56.09 -21.88
CA ASN A 567 11.44 -56.79 -20.68
C ASN A 567 10.49 -55.97 -19.78
N THR A 568 9.33 -56.60 -19.57
CA THR A 568 8.26 -56.56 -18.54
C THR A 568 8.44 -55.97 -17.11
N THR A 569 7.31 -55.44 -16.58
CA THR A 569 6.78 -55.45 -15.17
C THR A 569 7.53 -54.62 -14.09
N THR A 570 6.91 -54.03 -13.05
CA THR A 570 5.60 -54.26 -12.37
C THR A 570 5.03 -52.95 -11.74
N ASP A 571 3.74 -52.92 -11.38
CA ASP A 571 3.10 -51.89 -10.53
C ASP A 571 3.68 -51.80 -9.09
N ASP A 572 3.69 -50.59 -8.48
CA ASP A 572 3.03 -50.32 -7.19
C ASP A 572 3.04 -48.83 -6.76
N LYS A 573 2.12 -48.44 -5.85
CA LYS A 573 1.90 -47.08 -5.29
C LYS A 573 1.30 -47.19 -3.86
N PRO A 574 1.45 -46.23 -2.92
CA PRO A 574 2.45 -45.16 -2.70
C PRO A 574 3.15 -45.27 -1.31
N GLY A 575 4.12 -44.40 -1.01
CA GLY A 575 4.65 -44.22 0.35
C GLY A 575 5.05 -42.78 0.68
N LEU A 576 4.55 -42.26 1.81
CA LEU A 576 4.96 -41.02 2.50
C LEU A 576 4.93 -41.29 4.02
N PRO A 577 5.62 -40.50 4.85
CA PRO A 577 6.82 -39.70 4.62
C PRO A 577 7.97 -40.13 5.56
N ASP A 578 9.14 -39.48 5.46
CA ASP A 578 10.13 -39.48 6.55
C ASP A 578 10.57 -38.05 6.86
N THR A 579 10.53 -37.67 8.14
CA THR A 579 10.72 -36.30 8.63
C THR A 579 11.99 -36.22 9.48
N GLY A 580 13.05 -35.63 8.92
CA GLY A 580 14.36 -35.50 9.57
C GLY A 580 14.74 -34.07 9.96
N GLU A 581 14.29 -33.59 11.12
CA GLU A 581 15.01 -32.53 11.83
C GLU A 581 16.35 -33.08 12.36
N GLY A 582 17.47 -32.38 12.15
CA GLY A 582 18.77 -33.00 12.42
C GLY A 582 20.02 -32.11 12.47
N LYS A 583 19.91 -30.82 12.82
CA LYS A 583 21.09 -29.92 12.97
C LYS A 583 21.04 -29.01 14.21
N GLY A 584 20.81 -29.61 15.39
CA GLY A 584 20.83 -28.89 16.68
C GLY A 584 21.82 -29.40 17.74
N THR A 585 22.35 -30.63 17.61
CA THR A 585 22.99 -31.35 18.75
C THR A 585 24.51 -31.47 18.68
N LEU A 586 25.17 -31.15 17.58
CA LEU A 586 26.63 -31.35 17.45
C LEU A 586 27.48 -30.35 18.26
N VAL A 587 27.01 -29.10 18.39
CA VAL A 587 27.74 -28.02 19.10
C VAL A 587 27.72 -28.23 20.62
N THR A 588 26.60 -28.72 21.16
CA THR A 588 26.41 -28.94 22.61
C THR A 588 27.33 -30.04 23.15
N ILE A 589 27.59 -31.08 22.35
CA ILE A 589 28.47 -32.20 22.72
C ILE A 589 29.94 -31.75 22.81
N ILE A 590 30.40 -30.91 21.87
CA ILE A 590 31.77 -30.36 21.88
C ILE A 590 32.00 -29.49 23.13
N GLY A 591 31.01 -28.66 23.50
CA GLY A 591 31.07 -27.85 24.73
C GLY A 591 31.20 -28.69 26.00
N PHE A 592 30.46 -29.80 26.11
CA PHE A 592 30.51 -30.69 27.27
C PHE A 592 31.85 -31.41 27.42
N VAL A 593 32.46 -31.85 26.31
CA VAL A 593 33.79 -32.50 26.32
C VAL A 593 34.88 -31.56 26.81
N ILE A 594 34.85 -30.28 26.41
CA ILE A 594 35.81 -29.25 26.87
C ILE A 594 35.64 -28.95 28.37
N LEU A 595 34.40 -28.92 28.86
CA LEU A 595 34.12 -28.72 30.29
C LEU A 595 34.65 -29.89 31.15
N ILE A 596 34.41 -31.13 30.72
CA ILE A 596 34.89 -32.32 31.43
C ILE A 596 36.42 -32.38 31.43
N ALA A 597 37.06 -32.10 30.29
CA ALA A 597 38.53 -32.09 30.18
C ALA A 597 39.18 -31.04 31.11
N SER A 598 38.58 -29.87 31.26
CA SER A 598 39.09 -28.81 32.15
C SER A 598 38.86 -29.11 33.64
N ILE A 599 37.77 -29.80 34.00
CA ILE A 599 37.55 -30.32 35.36
C ILE A 599 38.59 -31.40 35.71
N VAL A 600 38.85 -32.35 34.80
CA VAL A 600 39.87 -33.40 35.00
C VAL A 600 41.27 -32.79 35.17
N LEU A 601 41.63 -31.79 34.36
CA LEU A 601 42.91 -31.09 34.47
C LEU A 601 43.05 -30.36 35.83
N LEU A 602 41.97 -29.73 36.32
CA LEU A 602 41.94 -29.13 37.66
C LEU A 602 42.14 -30.15 38.78
N VAL A 603 41.52 -31.32 38.70
CA VAL A 603 41.68 -32.41 39.69
C VAL A 603 43.11 -32.94 39.71
N ILE A 604 43.73 -33.14 38.54
CA ILE A 604 45.14 -33.58 38.43
C ILE A 604 46.09 -32.53 39.04
N LEU A 605 45.89 -31.24 38.72
CA LEU A 605 46.67 -30.14 39.29
C LEU A 605 46.44 -29.92 40.79
N HIS A 606 45.29 -30.34 41.33
CA HIS A 606 45.03 -30.32 42.77
C HIS A 606 45.71 -31.49 43.51
N LYS A 607 45.76 -32.68 42.89
CA LYS A 607 46.48 -33.85 43.41
C LYS A 607 48.00 -33.63 43.43
N SER A 608 48.56 -33.05 42.37
CA SER A 608 49.97 -32.65 42.23
C SER A 608 50.47 -31.61 43.27
N LYS A 609 49.64 -31.19 44.21
CA LYS A 609 49.95 -30.17 45.23
C LYS A 609 49.88 -30.70 46.66
N LYS A 610 49.70 -32.01 46.84
CA LYS A 610 49.53 -32.67 48.14
C LYS A 610 50.46 -33.85 48.41
N ASP A 611 51.40 -34.08 47.49
CA ASP A 611 52.63 -34.86 47.67
C ASP A 611 53.83 -33.91 47.52
#